data_AF-A0A523Q1G2-F1
#
_entry.id   AF-A0A523Q1G2-F1
#
_cell.length_a   1.000
_cell.length_b   1.000
_cell.length_c   1.000
_cell.angle_alpha   90.00
_cell.angle_beta   90.00
_cell.angle_gamma   90.00
#
_symmetry.space_group_name_H-M   'P 1'
#
loop_
_entity.id
_entity.type
_entity.pdbx_description
1 polymer ?
#
loop_
_entity_poly.entity_id
_entity_poly.type
_entity_poly.pdbx_seq_one_letter_code
_entity_poly.pdbx_strand_id
1 'polypeptide(L)'
;MQQVKQFAGDCVIYAAALEAPSGNGFVAAALVVAQDQPSAVEVFRDDSLEDGQVWPDPMEAVRFAARVGNAAASLYAARVIGPVQSRWVHQVS
;
A
#
# COMPACT_ATOMS: atom_id res chain seq x y z
N MET A 1 -13.62 -9.03 0.73
CA MET A 1 -12.27 -8.42 0.88
C MET A 1 -11.18 -9.51 0.77
N GLN A 2 -10.27 -9.42 -0.20
CA GLN A 2 -9.05 -10.23 -0.26
C GLN A 2 -7.84 -9.37 0.12
N GLN A 3 -6.87 -9.97 0.82
CA GLN A 3 -5.62 -9.31 1.16
C GLN A 3 -4.46 -10.31 1.23
N VAL A 4 -3.25 -9.83 0.96
CA VAL A 4 -2.01 -10.57 1.13
C VAL A 4 -1.00 -9.72 1.88
N LYS A 5 -0.24 -10.39 2.75
CA LYS A 5 0.93 -9.83 3.42
C LYS A 5 2.17 -10.47 2.83
N GLN A 6 3.11 -9.67 2.36
CA GLN A 6 4.38 -10.13 1.78
C GLN A 6 5.56 -9.41 2.42
N PHE A 7 6.67 -10.13 2.60
CA PHE A 7 7.95 -9.54 2.99
C PHE A 7 8.78 -9.21 1.75
N ALA A 8 9.39 -8.02 1.74
CA ALA A 8 10.24 -7.53 0.67
C ALA A 8 11.48 -6.84 1.28
N GLY A 9 12.54 -7.61 1.52
CA GLY A 9 13.71 -7.14 2.25
C GLY A 9 13.32 -6.69 3.67
N ASP A 10 13.67 -5.46 4.01
CA ASP A 10 13.34 -4.84 5.30
C ASP A 10 11.92 -4.23 5.35
N CYS A 11 11.13 -4.42 4.30
CA CYS A 11 9.76 -3.93 4.22
C CYS A 11 8.73 -5.06 4.32
N VAL A 12 7.55 -4.71 4.82
CA VAL A 12 6.33 -5.52 4.74
C VAL A 12 5.33 -4.80 3.86
N ILE A 13 4.81 -5.52 2.88
CA ILE A 13 3.78 -5.07 1.95
C ILE A 13 2.46 -5.69 2.38
N TYR A 14 1.45 -4.84 2.56
CA TYR A 14 0.05 -5.23 2.71
C TYR A 14 -0.66 -4.81 1.43
N ALA A 15 -1.10 -5.78 0.65
CA ALA A 15 -1.84 -5.55 -0.59
C ALA A 15 -3.27 -6.06 -0.42
N ALA A 16 -4.26 -5.27 -0.80
CA ALA A 16 -5.66 -5.57 -0.60
C ALA A 16 -6.51 -5.21 -1.82
N ALA A 17 -7.63 -5.91 -1.95
CA ALA A 17 -8.75 -5.54 -2.80
C ALA A 17 -9.88 -5.06 -1.89
N LEU A 18 -10.17 -3.77 -1.97
CA LEU A 18 -11.27 -3.09 -1.30
C LEU A 18 -12.50 -3.13 -2.22
N GLU A 19 -13.69 -3.19 -1.66
CA GLU A 19 -14.92 -3.08 -2.48
C GLU A 19 -15.03 -1.65 -3.01
N ALA A 20 -15.37 -1.51 -4.30
CA ALA A 20 -15.56 -0.20 -4.89
C ALA A 20 -16.74 0.52 -4.22
N PRO A 21 -16.74 1.87 -4.09
CA PRO A 21 -17.84 2.62 -3.47
C PRO A 21 -19.20 2.39 -4.12
N SER A 22 -19.22 2.02 -5.40
CA SER A 22 -20.43 1.68 -6.16
C SER A 22 -20.98 0.28 -5.84
N GLY A 23 -20.25 -0.54 -5.08
CA GLY A 23 -20.58 -1.94 -4.79
C GLY A 23 -20.30 -2.90 -5.94
N ASN A 24 -19.76 -2.44 -7.08
CA ASN A 24 -19.43 -3.27 -8.22
C ASN A 24 -17.92 -3.30 -8.46
N GLY A 25 -17.31 -4.47 -8.28
CA GLY A 25 -15.87 -4.68 -8.44
C GLY A 25 -15.05 -4.22 -7.24
N PHE A 26 -13.74 -4.12 -7.45
CA PHE A 26 -12.75 -3.93 -6.40
C PHE A 26 -11.77 -2.83 -6.78
N VAL A 27 -11.27 -2.10 -5.77
CA VAL A 27 -10.18 -1.14 -5.89
C VAL A 27 -8.94 -1.73 -5.21
N ALA A 28 -7.79 -1.61 -5.87
CA ALA A 28 -6.52 -2.07 -5.34
C ALA A 28 -5.98 -1.06 -4.30
N ALA A 29 -5.51 -1.57 -3.17
CA ALA A 29 -4.90 -0.77 -2.11
C ALA A 29 -3.58 -1.42 -1.65
N ALA A 30 -2.56 -0.61 -1.38
CA ALA A 30 -1.28 -1.09 -0.90
C ALA A 30 -0.71 -0.19 0.20
N LEU A 31 -0.18 -0.83 1.24
CA LEU A 31 0.57 -0.21 2.33
C LEU A 31 1.93 -0.90 2.45
N VAL A 32 3.00 -0.13 2.48
CA VAL A 32 4.37 -0.61 2.68
C VAL A 32 4.92 -0.02 3.97
N VAL A 33 5.42 -0.89 4.83
CA VAL A 33 5.95 -0.56 6.15
C VAL A 33 7.39 -1.05 6.25
N ALA A 34 8.33 -0.16 6.57
CA ALA A 34 9.69 -0.52 6.89
C ALA A 34 9.79 -1.06 8.32
N GLN A 35 10.51 -2.16 8.50
CA GLN A 35 10.78 -2.83 9.78
C GLN A 35 12.23 -2.71 10.25
N ASP A 36 13.10 -2.03 9.48
CA ASP A 36 14.50 -1.76 9.82
C ASP A 36 14.68 -0.72 10.93
N GLN A 37 13.62 -0.01 11.29
CA GLN A 37 13.63 1.03 12.31
C GLN A 37 13.03 0.53 13.64
N PRO A 38 13.39 1.14 14.78
CA PRO A 38 12.84 0.77 16.10
C PRO A 38 11.31 0.84 16.17
N SER A 39 10.70 1.62 15.29
CA SER A 39 9.27 1.72 15.06
C SER A 39 8.97 1.39 13.60
N ALA A 40 7.91 0.61 13.36
CA ALA A 40 7.37 0.39 12.02
C ALA A 40 7.04 1.74 11.35
N VAL A 41 7.70 2.07 10.24
CA VAL A 41 7.50 3.35 9.54
C VAL A 41 6.77 3.12 8.23
N GLU A 42 5.72 3.90 7.98
CA GLU A 42 5.02 3.90 6.70
C GLU A 42 5.93 4.48 5.61
N VAL A 43 6.13 3.72 4.54
CA VAL A 43 6.98 4.08 3.39
C VAL A 43 6.12 4.47 2.19
N PHE A 44 4.96 3.82 2.06
CA PHE A 44 4.04 4.06 0.97
C PHE A 44 2.65 3.65 1.44
N ARG A 45 1.66 4.47 1.13
CA ARG A 45 0.25 4.12 1.31
C ARG A 45 -0.55 4.70 0.16
N ASP A 46 -1.32 3.83 -0.46
CA ASP A 46 -2.38 4.24 -1.37
C ASP A 46 -3.58 3.32 -1.17
N ASP A 47 -4.70 3.91 -0.78
CA ASP A 47 -5.96 3.22 -0.52
C ASP A 47 -6.83 3.16 -1.79
N SER A 48 -6.41 3.80 -2.89
CA SER A 48 -7.15 3.90 -4.16
C SER A 48 -6.21 3.96 -5.37
N LEU A 49 -5.43 2.91 -5.58
CA LEU A 49 -4.44 2.83 -6.67
C LEU A 49 -5.06 3.08 -8.06
N GLU A 50 -4.27 3.68 -8.95
CA GLU A 50 -4.68 4.04 -10.33
C GLU A 50 -5.95 4.89 -10.35
N ASP A 51 -6.01 5.92 -9.51
CA ASP A 51 -7.16 6.83 -9.36
C ASP A 51 -8.50 6.10 -9.12
N GLY A 52 -8.45 4.94 -8.44
CA GLY A 52 -9.63 4.15 -8.13
C GLY A 52 -10.14 3.29 -9.29
N GLN A 53 -9.24 2.85 -10.19
CA GLN A 53 -9.56 1.85 -11.20
C GLN A 53 -10.32 0.67 -10.53
N VAL A 54 -11.34 0.16 -11.24
CA VAL A 54 -12.17 -0.94 -10.74
C VAL A 54 -11.80 -2.23 -11.46
N TRP A 55 -11.44 -3.24 -10.69
CA TRP A 55 -11.19 -4.60 -11.16
C TRP A 55 -12.41 -5.48 -10.93
N PRO A 56 -12.77 -6.35 -11.88
CA PRO A 56 -13.88 -7.29 -11.71
C PRO A 56 -13.52 -8.46 -10.79
N ASP A 57 -12.25 -8.84 -10.72
CA ASP A 57 -11.73 -9.93 -9.87
C ASP A 57 -10.88 -9.35 -8.72
N PRO A 58 -11.18 -9.66 -7.46
CA PRO A 58 -10.38 -9.19 -6.33
C PRO A 58 -8.93 -9.70 -6.38
N MET A 59 -8.69 -10.87 -6.98
CA MET A 59 -7.33 -11.42 -7.12
C MET A 59 -6.47 -10.56 -8.06
N GLU A 60 -7.06 -10.00 -9.12
CA GLU A 60 -6.35 -9.10 -10.03
C GLU A 60 -5.97 -7.79 -9.34
N ALA A 61 -6.90 -7.19 -8.58
CA ALA A 61 -6.63 -6.02 -7.76
C ALA A 61 -5.52 -6.27 -6.74
N VAL A 62 -5.55 -7.41 -6.03
CA VAL A 62 -4.48 -7.78 -5.08
C VAL A 62 -3.13 -7.98 -5.78
N ARG A 63 -3.09 -8.67 -6.92
CA ARG A 63 -1.86 -8.84 -7.70
C ARG A 63 -1.30 -7.52 -8.20
N PHE A 64 -2.18 -6.59 -8.57
CA PHE A 64 -1.79 -5.23 -8.94
C PHE A 64 -1.19 -4.49 -7.74
N ALA A 65 -1.91 -4.43 -6.62
CA ALA A 65 -1.45 -3.81 -5.38
C ALA A 65 -0.10 -4.39 -4.90
N ALA A 66 0.09 -5.71 -4.97
CA ALA A 66 1.34 -6.36 -4.59
C ALA A 66 2.51 -5.93 -5.51
N ARG A 67 2.28 -5.78 -6.81
CA ARG A 67 3.31 -5.28 -7.74
C ARG A 67 3.70 -3.83 -7.42
N VAL A 68 2.72 -2.97 -7.17
CA VAL A 68 2.98 -1.57 -6.77
C VAL A 68 3.76 -1.51 -5.45
N GLY A 69 3.32 -2.27 -4.44
CA GLY A 69 4.01 -2.36 -3.16
C GLY A 69 5.46 -2.84 -3.27
N ASN A 70 5.74 -3.81 -4.16
CA ASN A 70 7.10 -4.28 -4.44
C ASN A 70 7.96 -3.19 -5.10
N ALA A 71 7.39 -2.43 -6.03
CA ALA A 71 8.09 -1.30 -6.64
C ALA A 71 8.42 -0.22 -5.60
N ALA A 72 7.48 0.13 -4.73
CA ALA A 72 7.69 1.09 -3.65
C ALA A 72 8.76 0.62 -2.64
N ALA A 73 8.71 -0.65 -2.21
CA ALA A 73 9.73 -1.24 -1.35
C ALA A 73 11.13 -1.20 -2.00
N SER A 74 11.22 -1.46 -3.30
CA SER A 74 12.47 -1.40 -4.06
C SER A 74 13.04 0.02 -4.12
N LEU A 75 12.18 1.03 -4.34
CA LEU A 75 12.57 2.44 -4.33
C LEU A 75 13.06 2.90 -2.95
N TYR A 76 12.43 2.42 -1.87
CA TYR A 76 12.86 2.70 -0.50
C TYR A 76 14.21 2.05 -0.19
N ALA A 77 14.40 0.77 -0.55
CA ALA A 77 15.68 0.09 -0.39
C ALA A 77 16.82 0.78 -1.16
N ALA A 78 16.51 1.34 -2.34
CA ALA A 78 17.43 2.15 -3.13
C ALA A 78 17.62 3.59 -2.60
N ARG A 79 16.95 3.95 -1.49
CA ARG A 79 16.94 5.29 -0.89
C ARG A 79 16.50 6.41 -1.84
N VAL A 80 15.68 6.05 -2.84
CA VAL A 80 15.08 7.01 -3.80
C VAL A 80 13.90 7.73 -3.16
N ILE A 81 13.12 7.01 -2.35
CA ILE A 81 12.04 7.57 -1.53
C ILE A 81 12.38 7.41 -0.05
N GLY A 82 12.01 8.41 0.75
CA GLY A 82 12.07 8.34 2.20
C GLY A 82 10.75 7.83 2.79
N PRO A 83 10.71 7.60 4.12
CA PRO A 83 9.45 7.28 4.78
C PRO A 83 8.45 8.42 4.59
N VAL A 84 7.16 8.07 4.52
CA VAL A 84 6.08 9.07 4.51
C VAL A 84 6.13 9.75 5.87
N GLN A 85 6.69 10.97 5.92
CA GLN A 85 6.53 11.84 7.08
C GLN A 85 5.07 12.22 7.14
N SER A 86 4.25 11.38 7.77
CA SER A 86 2.89 11.76 8.12
C SER A 86 2.99 12.94 9.09
N ARG A 87 2.97 14.16 8.54
CA ARG A 87 2.68 15.38 9.27
C ARG A 87 1.20 15.32 9.63
N TRP A 88 0.86 14.48 10.60
CA TRP A 88 -0.33 14.72 11.39
C TRP A 88 -0.02 15.96 12.21
N VAL A 89 -0.37 17.13 11.65
CA VAL A 89 -0.69 18.27 12.50
C VAL A 89 -1.86 17.77 13.33
N HIS A 90 -1.62 17.44 14.59
CA HIS A 90 -2.65 17.48 15.62
C HIS A 90 -3.17 18.92 15.63
N GLN A 91 -4.10 19.25 14.73
CA GLN A 91 -4.89 20.43 14.89
C GLN A 91 -5.98 20.05 15.88
N VAL A 92 -5.66 20.32 17.14
CA VAL A 92 -6.61 20.35 18.25
C VAL A 92 -7.76 21.27 17.84
N SER A 93 -8.99 20.79 18.00
CA SER A 93 -10.16 21.58 18.33
C SER A 93 -11.06 20.71 19.19
#